data_AF-A0A1B2ZBJ4-F1
#
_entry.id   AF-A0A1B2ZBJ4-F1
#
_cell.length_a   1.000
_cell.length_b   1.000
_cell.length_c   1.000
_cell.angle_alpha   90.00
_cell.angle_beta   90.00
_cell.angle_gamma   90.00
#
_symmetry.space_group_name_H-M   'P 1'
#
loop_
_entity.id
_entity.type
_entity.pdbx_description
1 polymer ?
#
loop_
_entity_poly.entity_id
_entity_poly.type
_entity_poly.pdbx_seq_one_letter_code
_entity_poly.pdbx_strand_id
1 'polypeptide(L)'
;LNISNTIEAPAYLYKVFLAIDKKMYFVDYEGVISKEVEGGQHPVGFKKDSDKPRFDWIFVKEGNSYGVDSEGRLWAFSTDGEFHIVGQAVKVVE
;
A
#
# COMPACT_ATOMS: atom_id res chain seq x y z
N LEU A 1 -4.59 -39.28 -7.69
CA LEU A 1 -4.60 -38.07 -6.83
C LEU A 1 -4.09 -36.93 -7.69
N ASN A 2 -5.00 -36.11 -8.22
CA ASN A 2 -4.65 -34.97 -9.06
C ASN A 2 -4.47 -33.79 -8.10
N ILE A 3 -3.23 -33.44 -7.77
CA ILE A 3 -2.92 -32.31 -6.90
C ILE A 3 -2.96 -31.08 -7.81
N SER A 4 -4.12 -30.43 -7.89
CA SER A 4 -4.21 -29.09 -8.47
C SER A 4 -3.39 -28.15 -7.59
N ASN A 5 -2.15 -27.86 -8.01
CA ASN A 5 -1.39 -26.73 -7.52
C ASN A 5 -2.07 -25.44 -8.02
N THR A 6 -3.23 -25.14 -7.46
CA THR A 6 -3.83 -23.82 -7.57
C THR A 6 -2.98 -22.93 -6.68
N ILE A 7 -2.02 -22.21 -7.27
CA ILE A 7 -1.37 -21.09 -6.59
C ILE A 7 -2.50 -20.08 -6.39
N GLU A 8 -3.09 -20.04 -5.20
CA GLU A 8 -4.10 -19.03 -4.88
C GLU A 8 -3.48 -17.67 -5.15
N ALA A 9 -4.12 -16.89 -6.03
CA ALA A 9 -3.71 -15.53 -6.30
C ALA A 9 -3.64 -14.79 -4.95
N PRO A 10 -2.62 -13.96 -4.72
CA PRO A 10 -2.54 -13.21 -3.48
C PRO A 10 -3.83 -12.40 -3.30
N ALA A 11 -4.40 -12.45 -2.10
CA ALA A 11 -5.61 -11.70 -1.73
C ALA A 11 -5.43 -10.17 -1.76
N TYR A 12 -4.27 -9.70 -2.20
CA TYR A 12 -3.87 -8.31 -2.23
C TYR A 12 -3.17 -7.96 -3.55
N LEU A 13 -3.46 -6.75 -4.03
CA LEU A 13 -2.90 -6.14 -5.23
C LEU A 13 -1.52 -5.51 -4.98
N TYR A 14 -1.31 -4.91 -3.80
CA TYR A 14 -0.04 -4.28 -3.43
C TYR A 14 0.47 -4.75 -2.07
N LYS A 15 1.79 -4.86 -1.94
CA LYS A 15 2.53 -4.84 -0.68
C LYS A 15 3.15 -3.47 -0.50
N VAL A 16 2.94 -2.84 0.65
CA VAL A 16 3.42 -1.49 0.94
C VAL A 16 4.30 -1.52 2.18
N PHE A 17 5.55 -1.08 2.05
CA PHE A 17 6.42 -0.80 3.19
C PHE A 17 6.34 0.69 3.53
N LEU A 18 6.07 1.01 4.79
CA LEU A 18 6.10 2.39 5.29
C LEU A 18 7.27 2.55 6.28
N ALA A 19 8.23 3.39 5.93
CA ALA A 19 9.45 3.59 6.71
C ALA A 19 9.22 4.30 8.05
N ILE A 20 8.14 5.09 8.16
CA ILE A 20 7.79 5.86 9.37
C ILE A 20 7.56 4.94 10.56
N ASP A 21 6.77 3.87 10.37
CA ASP A 21 6.49 2.88 11.42
C ASP A 21 7.19 1.54 11.17
N LYS A 22 7.97 1.44 10.09
CA LYS A 22 8.76 0.26 9.68
C LYS A 22 7.90 -1.00 9.53
N LYS A 23 6.68 -0.84 9.00
CA LYS A 23 5.70 -1.93 8.86
C LYS A 23 5.30 -2.19 7.41
N MET A 24 4.81 -3.40 7.21
CA MET A 24 4.19 -3.84 5.97
C MET A 24 2.68 -3.68 6.04
N TYR A 25 2.11 -3.27 4.92
CA TYR A 25 0.68 -3.15 4.68
C TYR A 25 0.33 -3.85 3.37
N PHE A 26 -0.92 -4.23 3.24
CA PHE A 26 -1.45 -4.93 2.09
C PHE A 26 -2.65 -4.17 1.57
N VAL A 27 -2.74 -3.99 0.26
CA VAL A 27 -3.87 -3.32 -0.39
C VAL A 27 -4.61 -4.34 -1.22
N ASP A 28 -5.88 -4.58 -0.95
CA ASP A 28 -6.69 -5.51 -1.73
C ASP A 28 -7.30 -4.89 -3.00
N TYR A 29 -8.07 -5.69 -3.73
CA TYR A 29 -8.72 -5.27 -4.97
C TYR A 29 -9.85 -4.27 -4.76
N GLU A 30 -10.43 -4.21 -3.56
CA GLU A 30 -11.42 -3.19 -3.18
C GLU A 30 -10.74 -1.91 -2.70
N GLY A 31 -9.40 -1.92 -2.59
CA GLY A 31 -8.60 -0.81 -2.12
C GLY A 31 -8.50 -0.72 -0.60
N VAL A 32 -8.92 -1.73 0.16
CA VAL A 32 -8.75 -1.74 1.62
C VAL A 32 -7.29 -1.93 1.94
N ILE A 33 -6.76 -1.09 2.83
CA ILE A 33 -5.41 -1.23 3.37
C ILE A 33 -5.51 -1.99 4.69
N SER A 34 -4.77 -3.09 4.82
CA SER A 34 -4.70 -3.90 6.02
C SER A 34 -3.27 -4.09 6.51
N LYS A 35 -3.13 -4.49 7.78
CA LYS A 35 -1.88 -4.94 8.40
C LYS A 35 -2.09 -6.30 9.04
N GLU A 36 -1.06 -7.11 9.09
CA GLU A 36 -1.10 -8.39 9.79
C GLU A 36 -0.93 -8.17 11.30
N VAL A 37 -1.84 -8.74 12.09
CA VAL A 37 -1.81 -8.76 13.56
C VAL A 37 -2.23 -10.16 14.00
N GLU A 38 -1.40 -10.83 14.81
CA GLU A 38 -1.72 -12.15 15.39
C GLU A 38 -2.15 -13.21 14.34
N GLY A 39 -1.63 -13.13 13.12
CA GLY A 39 -1.96 -14.05 12.02
C GLY A 39 -3.24 -13.71 11.25
N GLY A 40 -3.92 -12.60 11.59
CA GLY A 40 -5.07 -12.05 10.87
C GLY A 40 -4.77 -10.74 10.16
N GLN A 41 -5.50 -10.44 9.08
CA GLN A 41 -5.43 -9.13 8.40
C GLN A 41 -6.47 -8.17 8.99
N HIS A 42 -6.02 -7.01 9.45
CA HIS A 42 -6.88 -6.00 10.06
C HIS A 42 -6.89 -4.72 9.21
N PRO A 43 -8.07 -4.19 8.84
CA PRO A 43 -8.18 -2.97 8.05
C PRO A 43 -7.72 -1.74 8.86
N VAL A 44 -6.96 -0.87 8.22
CA VAL A 44 -6.37 0.35 8.82
C VAL A 44 -6.46 1.58 7.91
N GLY A 45 -6.98 1.41 6.70
CA GLY A 45 -6.97 2.46 5.70
C GLY A 45 -7.60 2.07 4.38
N PHE A 46 -7.42 2.93 3.38
CA PHE A 46 -7.90 2.72 2.02
C PHE A 46 -6.99 3.39 0.98
N LYS A 47 -6.96 2.81 -0.22
CA LYS A 47 -6.42 3.38 -1.45
C LYS A 47 -7.45 4.35 -2.04
N LYS A 48 -6.99 5.52 -2.48
CA LYS A 48 -7.79 6.50 -3.21
C LYS A 48 -7.08 6.89 -4.50
N ASP A 49 -7.79 7.19 -5.57
CA ASP A 49 -7.17 7.75 -6.76
C ASP A 49 -6.70 9.19 -6.51
N SER A 50 -5.60 9.57 -7.16
CA SER A 50 -5.00 10.89 -7.04
C SER A 50 -5.59 11.85 -8.08
N ASP A 51 -5.85 13.09 -7.68
CA ASP A 51 -6.14 14.23 -8.57
C ASP A 51 -4.86 14.98 -9.00
N LYS A 52 -3.69 14.58 -8.47
CA LYS A 52 -2.41 15.23 -8.71
C LYS A 52 -1.61 14.48 -9.77
N PRO A 53 -1.08 15.16 -10.81
CA PRO A 53 -0.33 14.51 -11.90
C PRO A 53 0.91 13.71 -11.48
N ARG A 54 1.48 14.00 -10.30
CA ARG A 54 2.70 13.35 -9.81
C ARG A 54 2.44 11.95 -9.22
N PHE A 55 1.21 11.68 -8.78
CA PHE A 55 0.87 10.47 -8.04
C PHE A 55 -0.25 9.74 -8.77
N ASP A 56 -0.12 8.43 -8.87
CA ASP A 56 -1.14 7.57 -9.47
C ASP A 56 -2.29 7.35 -8.48
N TRP A 57 -1.96 7.23 -7.20
CA TRP A 57 -2.94 7.02 -6.13
C TRP A 57 -2.39 7.49 -4.77
N ILE A 58 -3.27 7.52 -3.77
CA ILE A 58 -3.00 7.97 -2.42
C ILE A 58 -3.23 6.80 -1.45
N PHE A 59 -2.21 6.48 -0.66
CA PHE A 59 -2.29 5.55 0.46
C PHE A 59 -2.77 6.32 1.68
N VAL A 60 -3.97 6.01 2.19
CA VAL A 60 -4.55 6.67 3.37
C VAL A 60 -4.58 5.70 4.55
N LYS A 61 -3.85 5.98 5.62
CA LYS A 61 -3.78 5.15 6.82
C LYS A 61 -3.95 6.00 8.08
N GLU A 62 -4.92 5.67 8.92
CA GLU A 62 -5.10 6.26 10.26
C GLU A 62 -5.05 7.81 10.23
N GLY A 63 -5.67 8.44 9.22
CA GLY A 63 -5.70 9.90 9.04
C GLY A 63 -4.49 10.52 8.32
N ASN A 64 -3.44 9.76 8.07
CA ASN A 64 -2.28 10.19 7.28
C ASN A 64 -2.45 9.79 5.82
N SER A 65 -1.97 10.64 4.91
CA SER A 65 -2.05 10.41 3.45
C SER A 65 -0.66 10.48 2.82
N TYR A 66 -0.38 9.53 1.94
CA TYR A 66 0.91 9.42 1.26
C TYR A 66 0.66 9.25 -0.25
N GLY A 67 1.29 10.09 -1.06
CA GLY A 67 1.20 9.99 -2.51
C GLY A 67 2.04 8.83 -3.01
N VAL A 68 1.48 7.97 -3.85
CA VAL A 68 2.20 6.87 -4.51
C VAL A 68 2.40 7.23 -5.96
N ASP A 69 3.66 7.37 -6.37
CA ASP A 69 3.99 7.65 -7.76
C ASP A 69 4.00 6.38 -8.63
N SER A 70 4.20 6.56 -9.94
CA SER A 70 4.20 5.48 -10.92
C SER A 70 5.36 4.47 -10.76
N GLU A 71 6.40 4.83 -10.01
CA GLU A 71 7.48 3.92 -9.63
C GLU A 71 7.19 3.19 -8.29
N GLY A 72 6.00 3.42 -7.71
CA GLY A 72 5.56 2.85 -6.46
C GLY A 72 6.18 3.52 -5.22
N ARG A 73 6.86 4.67 -5.33
CA ARG A 73 7.45 5.34 -4.17
C ARG A 73 6.36 6.06 -3.38
N LEU A 74 6.37 5.91 -2.06
CA LEU A 74 5.48 6.65 -1.16
C LEU A 74 6.12 7.97 -0.77
N TRP A 75 5.39 9.06 -0.94
CA TRP A 75 5.81 10.42 -0.60
C TRP A 75 4.95 10.99 0.52
N ALA A 76 5.59 11.58 1.52
CA ALA A 76 4.95 12.38 2.56
C ALA A 76 5.35 13.85 2.42
N PHE A 77 4.42 14.75 2.75
CA PHE A 77 4.73 16.17 2.96
C PHE A 77 5.27 16.34 4.38
N SER A 78 6.45 16.94 4.51
CA SER A 78 7.08 17.20 5.81
C SER A 78 6.89 18.64 6.27
N THR A 79 7.17 18.86 7.54
CA THR A 79 7.05 20.17 8.20
C THR A 79 8.05 21.21 7.69
N ASP A 80 9.09 20.78 6.99
CA ASP A 80 10.07 21.65 6.30
C ASP A 80 9.53 22.20 4.96
N GLY A 81 8.32 21.80 4.55
CA GLY A 81 7.71 22.20 3.28
C GLY A 81 8.11 21.34 2.09
N GLU A 82 8.94 20.32 2.29
CA GLU A 82 9.45 19.44 1.24
C GLU A 82 8.70 18.11 1.17
N PHE A 83 8.93 17.38 0.08
CA PHE A 83 8.42 16.02 -0.09
C PHE A 83 9.55 15.00 0.06
N HIS A 84 9.39 14.05 0.97
CA HIS A 84 10.34 12.97 1.18
C HIS A 84 9.74 11.62 0.81
N ILE A 85 10.58 10.73 0.29
CA ILE A 85 10.22 9.33 0.11
C ILE A 85 10.22 8.65 1.47
N VAL A 86 9.10 8.04 1.83
CA VAL A 86 8.86 7.41 3.14
C VAL A 86 8.44 5.94 3.02
N GLY A 87 8.54 5.34 1.85
CA GLY A 87 8.14 3.96 1.66
C GLY A 87 8.07 3.54 0.20
N GLN A 88 7.59 2.32 -0.02
CA GLN A 88 7.42 1.76 -1.36
C GLN A 88 6.22 0.80 -1.41
N ALA A 89 5.44 0.91 -2.48
CA ALA A 89 4.39 0.00 -2.88
C ALA A 89 4.89 -0.86 -4.04
N VAL A 90 4.75 -2.19 -3.90
CA VAL A 90 5.08 -3.17 -4.92
C VAL A 90 3.79 -3.85 -5.33
N LYS A 91 3.46 -3.78 -6.62
CA LYS A 91 2.33 -4.52 -7.20
C LYS A 91 2.71 -6.00 -7.25
N VAL A 92 1.80 -6.88 -6.81
CA VAL A 92 2.12 -8.31 -6.58
C VAL A 92 1.57 -9.20 -7.70
N VAL A 93 0.79 -8.63 -8.62
CA VAL A 93 0.13 -9.34 -9.70
C VAL A 93 0.28 -8.53 -10.99
N GLU A 94 0.91 -9.13 -11.99
CA GLU A 94 0.81 -8.73 -13.40
C GLU A 94 -0.39 -9.44 -14.04
#